data_AF-A0AB39V1U5-F1
#
_entry.id   AF-A0AB39V1U5-F1
#
_cell.length_a   1.000
_cell.length_b   1.000
_cell.length_c   1.000
_cell.angle_alpha   90.00
_cell.angle_beta   90.00
_cell.angle_gamma   90.00
#
_symmetry.space_group_name_H-M   'P 1'
#
loop_
_entity.id
_entity.type
_entity.pdbx_description
1 polymer ?
#
loop_
_entity_poly.entity_id
_entity_poly.type
_entity_poly.pdbx_seq_one_letter_code
_entity_poly.pdbx_strand_id
1 'polypeptide(L)'
;MRINSWTYTLLVSVFWTLAHNAGLWQFLSGLPWQDSTGRVIFQITFFFFMVGALNLLLTLVSFRWLLKPLVVLLTLTNAMAAWFMQHYHIVFDQGMIRNILETDIREALGILTWGLAGDMLIWGVLPAVILARLPIRWAPMPKQWLLRLGGQPPAWR
;
A
#
# COMPACT_ATOMS: atom_id res chain seq x y z
N MET A 1 20.35 -2.67 11.96
CA MET A 1 20.44 -1.42 11.16
C MET A 1 19.11 -0.69 11.24
N ARG A 2 19.08 0.63 11.46
CA ARG A 2 17.82 1.42 11.44
C ARG A 2 17.71 2.14 10.10
N ILE A 3 16.54 2.09 9.45
CA ILE A 3 16.32 2.63 8.10
C ILE A 3 15.67 4.02 8.14
N ASN A 4 15.91 4.85 7.13
CA ASN A 4 15.29 6.18 7.02
C ASN A 4 13.81 6.05 6.65
N SER A 5 12.99 7.04 7.04
CA SER A 5 11.54 7.03 6.75
C SER A 5 11.23 6.92 5.25
N TRP A 6 11.97 7.65 4.41
CA TRP A 6 11.80 7.59 2.96
C TRP A 6 12.15 6.21 2.36
N THR A 7 13.19 5.56 2.87
CA THR A 7 13.53 4.19 2.45
C THR A 7 12.45 3.21 2.88
N TYR A 8 11.88 3.40 4.08
CA TYR A 8 10.76 2.59 4.56
C TYR A 8 9.51 2.75 3.67
N THR A 9 9.10 3.98 3.36
CA THR A 9 7.94 4.22 2.47
C THR A 9 8.17 3.66 1.07
N LEU A 10 9.38 3.77 0.54
CA LEU A 10 9.73 3.20 -0.77
C LEU A 10 9.63 1.67 -0.77
N LEU A 11 10.17 1.00 0.26
CA LEU A 11 10.08 -0.46 0.40
C LEU A 11 8.63 -0.93 0.49
N VAL A 12 7.80 -0.22 1.27
CA VAL A 12 6.37 -0.52 1.39
C VAL A 12 5.67 -0.35 0.03
N SER A 13 5.91 0.75 -0.69
CA SER A 13 5.31 1.00 -2.01
C SER A 13 5.68 -0.06 -3.04
N VAL A 14 6.96 -0.45 -3.09
CA VAL A 14 7.42 -1.55 -3.98
C VAL A 14 6.73 -2.85 -3.60
N PHE A 15 6.72 -3.19 -2.31
CA PHE A 15 6.09 -4.41 -1.82
C PHE A 15 4.60 -4.45 -2.18
N TRP A 16 3.83 -3.41 -1.89
CA TRP A 16 2.40 -3.37 -2.21
C TRP A 16 2.15 -3.45 -3.72
N THR A 17 2.95 -2.74 -4.51
CA THR A 17 2.83 -2.73 -5.98
C THR A 17 3.08 -4.11 -6.58
N LEU A 18 4.00 -4.91 -6.02
CA LEU A 18 4.29 -6.25 -6.54
C LEU A 18 3.36 -7.32 -5.95
N ALA A 19 3.25 -7.36 -4.61
CA ALA A 19 2.62 -8.48 -3.90
C ALA A 19 1.09 -8.43 -3.95
N HIS A 20 0.49 -7.25 -3.80
CA HIS A 20 -0.97 -7.13 -3.64
C HIS A 20 -1.71 -6.73 -4.91
N ASN A 21 -1.00 -6.28 -5.96
CA ASN A 21 -1.61 -5.81 -7.19
C ASN A 21 -1.54 -6.84 -8.33
N ALA A 22 -1.56 -8.14 -8.01
CA ALA A 22 -1.51 -9.20 -9.01
C ALA A 22 -2.62 -9.10 -10.07
N GLY A 23 -3.86 -8.77 -9.67
CA GLY A 23 -4.98 -8.57 -10.59
C GLY A 23 -4.73 -7.42 -11.58
N LEU A 24 -4.08 -6.35 -11.14
CA LEU A 24 -3.68 -5.25 -12.02
C LEU A 24 -2.62 -5.71 -13.03
N TRP A 25 -1.61 -6.48 -12.60
CA TRP A 25 -0.60 -7.01 -13.53
C TRP A 25 -1.18 -7.98 -14.56
N GLN A 26 -2.14 -8.82 -14.13
CA GLN A 26 -2.88 -9.71 -15.03
C GLN A 26 -3.71 -8.90 -16.03
N PHE A 27 -4.44 -7.88 -15.56
CA PHE A 27 -5.23 -6.99 -16.41
C PHE A 27 -4.36 -6.29 -17.46
N LEU A 28 -3.26 -5.66 -17.03
CA LEU A 28 -2.32 -5.01 -17.95
C LEU A 28 -1.72 -5.99 -18.95
N SER A 29 -1.42 -7.21 -18.54
CA SER A 29 -0.89 -8.25 -19.44
C SER A 29 -1.91 -8.74 -20.46
N GLY A 30 -3.21 -8.67 -20.13
CA GLY A 30 -4.32 -9.10 -20.98
C GLY A 30 -4.84 -8.05 -21.97
N LEU A 31 -4.36 -6.80 -21.91
CA LEU A 31 -4.71 -5.76 -22.87
C LEU A 31 -4.25 -6.14 -24.31
N PRO A 32 -4.94 -5.66 -25.36
CA PRO A 32 -4.55 -5.95 -26.74
C PRO A 32 -3.29 -5.18 -27.13
N TRP A 33 -2.12 -5.76 -26.88
CA TRP A 33 -0.82 -5.21 -27.24
C TRP A 33 -0.47 -5.46 -28.71
N GLN A 34 0.01 -4.44 -29.40
CA GLN A 34 0.48 -4.57 -30.80
C GLN A 34 1.80 -5.35 -30.87
N ASP A 35 2.70 -5.13 -29.91
CA ASP A 35 4.00 -5.77 -29.83
C ASP A 35 4.42 -6.08 -28.38
N SER A 36 5.32 -7.06 -28.23
CA SER A 36 5.78 -7.51 -26.90
C SER A 36 6.69 -6.49 -26.19
N THR A 37 7.42 -5.66 -26.95
CA THR A 37 8.33 -4.66 -26.40
C THR A 37 7.55 -3.50 -25.80
N GLY A 38 6.54 -2.98 -26.52
CA GLY A 38 5.64 -1.94 -26.04
C GLY A 38 4.93 -2.33 -24.75
N ARG A 39 4.47 -3.59 -24.65
CA ARG A 39 3.89 -4.14 -23.42
C ARG A 39 4.86 -4.05 -22.23
N VAL A 40 6.09 -4.53 -22.40
CA VAL A 40 7.08 -4.57 -21.31
C VAL A 40 7.48 -3.15 -20.90
N ILE A 41 7.72 -2.26 -21.86
CA ILE A 41 8.03 -0.85 -21.57
C ILE A 41 6.89 -0.21 -20.78
N PHE A 42 5.64 -0.38 -21.22
CA PHE A 42 4.49 0.16 -20.52
C PHE A 42 4.38 -0.38 -19.08
N GLN A 43 4.51 -1.69 -18.89
CA GLN A 43 4.44 -2.31 -17.57
C GLN A 43 5.52 -1.78 -16.63
N ILE A 44 6.75 -1.61 -17.12
CA ILE A 44 7.86 -1.04 -16.34
C ILE A 44 7.59 0.43 -16.00
N THR A 45 7.17 1.24 -16.98
CA THR A 45 6.84 2.65 -16.72
C THR A 45 5.69 2.78 -15.73
N PHE A 46 4.64 1.96 -15.87
CA PHE A 46 3.50 1.94 -14.97
C PHE A 46 3.89 1.49 -13.56
N PHE A 47 4.80 0.51 -13.44
CA PHE A 47 5.38 0.09 -12.17
C PHE A 47 6.03 1.27 -11.43
N PHE A 48 6.94 1.99 -12.11
CA PHE A 48 7.61 3.15 -11.50
C PHE A 48 6.64 4.28 -11.17
N PHE A 49 5.63 4.51 -12.02
CA PHE A 49 4.55 5.45 -11.73
C PHE A 49 3.80 5.08 -10.45
N MET A 50 3.36 3.82 -10.32
CA MET A 50 2.60 3.34 -9.16
C MET A 50 3.45 3.42 -7.87
N VAL A 51 4.70 2.95 -7.91
CA VAL A 51 5.62 3.05 -6.77
C VAL A 51 5.86 4.50 -6.38
N GLY A 52 6.07 5.39 -7.36
CA GLY A 52 6.25 6.83 -7.14
C GLY A 52 5.02 7.48 -6.50
N ALA A 53 3.83 7.19 -7.02
CA ALA A 53 2.56 7.70 -6.49
C ALA A 53 2.32 7.24 -5.06
N LEU A 54 2.44 5.93 -4.79
CA LEU A 54 2.28 5.38 -3.44
C LEU A 54 3.33 5.93 -2.47
N ASN A 55 4.60 6.03 -2.91
CA ASN A 55 5.66 6.56 -2.06
C ASN A 55 5.44 8.04 -1.74
N LEU A 56 4.95 8.84 -2.69
CA LEU A 56 4.58 10.23 -2.47
C LEU A 56 3.48 10.33 -1.41
N LEU A 57 2.40 9.57 -1.56
CA LEU A 57 1.29 9.54 -0.60
C LEU A 57 1.74 9.12 0.80
N LEU A 58 2.50 8.04 0.91
CA LEU A 58 3.03 7.56 2.19
C LEU A 58 4.01 8.55 2.83
N THR A 59 4.81 9.25 2.03
CA THR A 59 5.73 10.28 2.51
C THR A 59 4.96 11.49 3.06
N LEU A 60 3.84 11.88 2.45
CA LEU A 60 2.99 12.98 2.95
C LEU A 60 2.39 12.69 4.33
N VAL A 61 2.09 11.42 4.61
CA VAL A 61 1.53 10.97 5.91
C VAL A 61 2.58 10.33 6.83
N SER A 62 3.87 10.50 6.51
CA SER A 62 5.01 9.89 7.21
C SER A 62 5.30 10.55 8.57
N PHE A 63 4.32 10.55 9.47
CA PHE A 63 4.48 10.98 10.86
C PHE A 63 4.89 9.82 11.77
N ARG A 64 5.67 10.12 12.81
CA ARG A 64 6.21 9.18 13.82
C ARG A 64 5.18 8.17 14.33
N TRP A 65 3.97 8.64 14.56
CA TRP A 65 2.89 7.89 15.20
C TRP A 65 1.86 7.33 14.20
N LEU A 66 1.76 7.93 13.01
CA LEU A 66 0.73 7.56 12.03
C LEU A 66 1.21 6.52 11.01
N LEU A 67 2.47 6.61 10.56
CA LEU A 67 2.95 5.83 9.42
C LEU A 67 2.87 4.32 9.67
N LYS A 68 3.30 3.86 10.85
CA LYS A 68 3.32 2.43 11.16
C LYS A 68 1.91 1.84 11.29
N PRO A 69 1.00 2.39 12.11
CA PRO A 69 -0.39 1.92 12.15
C PRO A 69 -1.07 1.94 10.79
N LEU A 70 -0.86 3.01 10.01
CA LEU A 70 -1.45 3.15 8.69
C LEU A 70 -0.94 2.06 7.73
N VAL A 71 0.37 1.81 7.67
CA VAL A 71 0.93 0.75 6.82
C VAL A 71 0.45 -0.63 7.23
N VAL A 72 0.32 -0.91 8.54
CA VAL A 72 -0.25 -2.18 9.02
C VAL A 72 -1.69 -2.33 8.56
N LEU A 73 -2.54 -1.34 8.82
CA LEU A 73 -3.96 -1.36 8.44
C LEU A 73 -4.11 -1.53 6.93
N LEU A 74 -3.40 -0.72 6.14
CA LEU A 74 -3.45 -0.78 4.69
C LEU A 74 -2.96 -2.12 4.14
N THR A 75 -1.92 -2.71 4.72
CA THR A 75 -1.43 -4.03 4.30
C THR A 75 -2.48 -5.12 4.53
N LEU A 76 -3.14 -5.12 5.70
CA LEU A 76 -4.20 -6.08 6.01
C LEU A 76 -5.40 -5.90 5.09
N THR A 77 -5.87 -4.67 4.89
CA THR A 77 -6.99 -4.41 3.98
C THR A 77 -6.65 -4.76 2.54
N ASN A 78 -5.40 -4.54 2.11
CA ASN A 78 -4.97 -4.83 0.74
C ASN A 78 -4.88 -6.34 0.48
N ALA A 79 -4.39 -7.11 1.46
CA ALA A 79 -4.40 -8.57 1.37
C ALA A 79 -5.83 -9.13 1.35
N MET A 80 -6.72 -8.62 2.20
CA MET A 80 -8.14 -9.01 2.17
C MET A 80 -8.81 -8.67 0.84
N ALA A 81 -8.60 -7.45 0.33
CA ALA A 81 -9.13 -7.04 -0.97
C ALA A 81 -8.57 -7.89 -2.12
N ALA A 82 -7.27 -8.20 -2.10
CA ALA A 82 -6.64 -9.05 -3.09
C ALA A 82 -7.25 -10.46 -3.11
N TRP A 83 -7.51 -11.06 -1.95
CA TRP A 83 -8.19 -12.37 -1.88
C TRP A 83 -9.57 -12.33 -2.52
N PHE A 84 -10.39 -11.32 -2.17
CA PHE A 84 -11.74 -11.17 -2.72
C PHE A 84 -11.75 -10.91 -4.22
N MET A 85 -10.82 -10.12 -4.74
CA MET A 85 -10.68 -9.90 -6.17
C MET A 85 -10.26 -11.17 -6.91
N GLN A 86 -9.37 -11.99 -6.32
CA GLN A 86 -8.86 -13.20 -6.97
C GLN A 86 -9.84 -14.37 -6.95
N HIS A 87 -10.55 -14.57 -5.82
CA HIS A 87 -11.39 -15.76 -5.62
C HIS A 87 -12.87 -15.51 -5.89
N TYR A 88 -13.35 -14.30 -5.65
CA TYR A 88 -14.76 -13.95 -5.82
C TYR A 88 -14.98 -12.95 -6.96
N HIS A 89 -13.92 -12.50 -7.63
CA HIS A 89 -13.96 -11.50 -8.72
C HIS A 89 -14.73 -10.23 -8.33
N ILE A 90 -14.73 -9.90 -7.03
CA ILE A 90 -15.39 -8.71 -6.50
C ILE A 90 -14.58 -7.48 -6.93
N VAL A 91 -15.25 -6.50 -7.52
CA VAL A 91 -14.68 -5.19 -7.81
C VAL A 91 -15.12 -4.22 -6.72
N PHE A 92 -14.16 -3.58 -6.04
CA PHE A 92 -14.45 -2.62 -4.98
C PHE A 92 -14.92 -1.28 -5.57
N ASP A 93 -16.21 -1.19 -5.86
CA ASP A 93 -16.91 0.02 -6.30
C ASP A 93 -17.78 0.62 -5.17
N GLN A 94 -18.52 1.69 -5.49
CA GLN A 94 -19.43 2.33 -4.53
C GLN A 94 -20.53 1.37 -4.03
N GLY A 95 -20.99 0.45 -4.88
CA GLY A 95 -21.99 -0.55 -4.52
C GLY A 95 -21.43 -1.55 -3.50
N MET A 96 -20.19 -2.01 -3.69
CA MET A 96 -19.54 -2.90 -2.72
C MET A 96 -19.28 -2.22 -1.38
N ILE A 97 -18.88 -0.94 -1.36
CA ILE A 97 -18.75 -0.20 -0.10
C ILE A 97 -20.09 -0.11 0.61
N ARG A 98 -21.17 0.18 -0.13
CA ARG A 98 -22.53 0.22 0.44
C ARG A 98 -22.94 -1.15 1.00
N ASN A 99 -22.70 -2.23 0.25
CA ASN A 99 -23.00 -3.58 0.69
C ASN A 99 -22.27 -3.91 1.99
N ILE A 100 -20.96 -3.64 2.09
CA ILE A 100 -20.17 -3.86 3.31
C ILE A 100 -20.75 -3.09 4.51
N LEU A 101 -21.20 -1.85 4.30
CA LEU A 101 -21.80 -1.03 5.37
C LEU A 101 -23.19 -1.49 5.79
N GLU A 102 -23.95 -2.10 4.88
CA GLU A 102 -25.29 -2.65 5.12
C GLU A 102 -25.27 -4.15 5.52
N THR A 103 -24.10 -4.83 5.47
CA THR A 103 -23.98 -6.28 5.69
C THR A 103 -24.25 -6.67 7.14
N ASP A 104 -25.05 -7.74 7.32
CA ASP A 104 -25.29 -8.36 8.63
C ASP A 104 -24.13 -9.28 9.05
N ILE A 105 -23.88 -9.39 10.36
CA ILE A 105 -22.83 -10.24 10.92
C ILE A 105 -22.96 -11.71 10.45
N ARG A 106 -24.18 -12.23 10.27
CA ARG A 106 -24.41 -13.60 9.80
C ARG A 106 -23.96 -13.79 8.35
N GLU A 107 -24.17 -12.80 7.50
CA GLU A 107 -23.68 -12.81 6.11
C GLU A 107 -22.15 -12.71 6.10
N ALA A 108 -21.57 -11.79 6.87
CA ALA A 108 -20.12 -11.61 6.93
C ALA A 108 -19.38 -12.90 7.38
N LEU A 109 -19.93 -13.61 8.37
CA LEU A 109 -19.36 -14.86 8.86
C LEU A 109 -19.45 -16.00 7.84
N GLY A 110 -20.49 -16.02 7.00
CA GLY A 110 -20.65 -17.02 5.94
C GLY A 110 -19.59 -16.94 4.84
N ILE A 111 -18.89 -15.81 4.74
CA ILE A 111 -17.86 -15.54 3.74
C ILE A 111 -16.45 -15.94 4.24
N LEU A 112 -16.28 -16.15 5.55
CA LEU A 112 -15.00 -16.57 6.12
C LEU A 112 -14.67 -18.02 5.72
N THR A 113 -13.53 -18.18 5.04
CA THR A 113 -13.01 -19.49 4.63
C THR A 113 -11.64 -19.74 5.23
N TRP A 114 -11.27 -21.02 5.38
CA TRP A 114 -9.90 -21.40 5.78
C TRP A 114 -8.84 -20.91 4.79
N GLY A 115 -9.19 -20.82 3.50
CA GLY A 115 -8.34 -20.24 2.47
C GLY A 115 -8.03 -18.76 2.73
N LEU A 116 -9.07 -17.96 3.01
CA LEU A 116 -8.91 -16.55 3.39
C LEU A 116 -8.02 -16.41 4.63
N ALA A 117 -8.21 -17.25 5.65
CA ALA A 117 -7.39 -17.19 6.87
C ALA A 117 -5.91 -17.49 6.58
N GLY A 118 -5.62 -18.48 5.74
CA GLY A 118 -4.26 -18.82 5.33
C GLY A 118 -3.59 -17.71 4.51
N ASP A 119 -4.30 -17.18 3.52
CA ASP A 119 -3.81 -16.07 2.69
C ASP A 119 -3.60 -14.81 3.53
N MET A 120 -4.53 -14.51 4.43
CA MET A 120 -4.39 -13.40 5.37
C MET A 120 -3.18 -13.54 6.27
N LEU A 121 -2.87 -14.75 6.73
CA LEU A 121 -1.68 -14.98 7.56
C LEU A 121 -0.39 -14.73 6.77
N ILE A 122 -0.30 -15.23 5.53
CA ILE A 122 0.90 -15.19 4.69
C ILE A 122 1.12 -13.81 4.07
N TRP A 123 0.09 -13.24 3.45
CA TRP A 123 0.18 -12.00 2.68
C TRP A 123 -0.32 -10.77 3.44
N GLY A 124 -1.08 -10.93 4.53
CA GLY A 124 -1.49 -9.80 5.37
C GLY A 124 -0.66 -9.66 6.64
N VAL A 125 -0.85 -10.58 7.58
CA VAL A 125 -0.33 -10.50 8.95
C VAL A 125 1.19 -10.60 8.97
N LEU A 126 1.78 -11.59 8.30
CA LEU A 126 3.22 -11.77 8.25
C LEU A 126 3.95 -10.52 7.73
N PRO A 127 3.62 -9.96 6.55
CA PRO A 127 4.27 -8.74 6.08
C PRO A 127 3.93 -7.53 6.95
N ALA A 128 2.70 -7.39 7.44
CA ALA A 128 2.35 -6.30 8.35
C ALA A 128 3.18 -6.31 9.64
N VAL A 129 3.42 -7.49 10.24
CA VAL A 129 4.27 -7.64 11.43
C VAL A 129 5.72 -7.31 11.11
N ILE A 130 6.25 -7.78 9.97
CA ILE A 130 7.61 -7.45 9.53
C ILE A 130 7.76 -5.94 9.37
N LEU A 131 6.85 -5.29 8.64
CA LEU A 131 6.85 -3.85 8.41
C LEU A 131 6.71 -3.05 9.72
N ALA A 132 5.82 -3.48 10.62
CA ALA A 132 5.65 -2.86 11.93
C ALA A 132 6.93 -2.92 12.79
N ARG A 133 7.67 -4.03 12.72
CA ARG A 133 8.89 -4.25 13.50
C ARG A 133 10.13 -3.57 12.90
N LEU A 134 10.09 -3.13 11.65
CA LEU A 134 11.22 -2.43 11.05
C LEU A 134 11.57 -1.16 11.85
N PRO A 135 12.84 -1.00 12.29
CA PRO A 135 13.24 0.16 13.08
C PRO A 135 13.48 1.37 12.17
N ILE A 136 12.61 2.37 12.29
CA ILE A 136 12.67 3.62 11.51
C ILE A 136 13.46 4.69 12.28
N ARG A 137 14.45 5.31 11.62
CA ARG A 137 15.10 6.55 12.05
C ARG A 137 14.21 7.71 11.65
N TRP A 138 13.70 8.41 12.65
CA TRP A 138 12.92 9.62 12.47
C TRP A 138 13.86 10.81 12.48
N ALA A 139 13.79 11.66 11.45
CA ALA A 139 14.43 12.96 11.49
C ALA A 139 13.72 13.84 12.53
N PRO A 140 14.43 14.67 13.31
CA PRO A 140 13.79 15.58 14.24
C PRO A 140 12.97 16.65 13.50
N MET A 141 11.64 16.62 13.66
CA MET A 141 10.73 17.75 13.39
C MET A 141 10.93 18.75 14.54
N PRO A 142 11.41 20.00 14.34
CA PRO A 142 10.70 21.01 13.53
C PRO A 142 11.62 22.12 12.94
N LYS A 143 12.40 21.84 11.88
CA LYS A 143 12.91 22.91 10.97
C LYS A 143 12.32 22.84 9.57
N GLN A 144 11.53 21.81 9.29
CA GLN A 144 11.00 21.52 7.95
C GLN A 144 9.78 22.36 7.59
N TRP A 145 9.01 22.84 8.56
CA TRP A 145 7.85 23.72 8.30
C TRP A 145 8.27 25.16 7.99
N LEU A 146 9.27 25.69 8.71
CA LEU A 146 9.83 27.03 8.48
C LEU A 146 10.54 27.15 7.12
N LEU A 147 11.34 26.14 6.74
CA LEU A 147 12.07 26.17 5.46
C LEU A 147 11.19 25.93 4.23
N ARG A 148 10.03 25.29 4.38
CA ARG A 148 9.10 25.00 3.25
C ARG A 148 8.11 26.14 2.96
N LEU A 149 7.93 27.08 3.89
CA LEU A 149 7.09 28.27 3.73
C LEU A 149 7.91 29.55 3.45
N GLY A 150 9.20 29.43 3.10
CA GLY A 150 10.07 30.58 2.84
C GLY A 150 10.52 31.35 4.09
N GLY A 151 10.25 30.83 5.28
CA GLY A 151 10.75 31.40 6.53
C GLY A 151 12.23 31.10 6.70
N GLN A 152 13.09 32.08 6.38
CA GLN A 152 14.50 32.00 6.76
C GLN A 152 14.61 31.83 8.29
N PRO A 153 15.42 30.89 8.79
CA PRO A 153 15.70 30.83 10.22
C PRO A 153 16.47 32.09 10.64
N PRO A 154 16.19 32.67 11.82
CA PRO A 154 16.90 33.85 12.30
C PRO A 154 18.39 33.55 12.46
N ALA A 155 19.22 34.46 11.93
CA ALA A 155 20.67 34.41 11.96
C ALA A 155 21.19 34.79 13.35
N TRP A 156 21.16 33.83 14.29
CA TRP A 156 22.10 33.80 15.41
C TRP A 156 22.11 32.42 16.07
N ARG A 157 23.25 31.74 15.94
CA ARG A 157 23.96 30.94 16.95
C ARG A 157 25.19 30.34 16.28
#